data_AF-A0A1H4Z2T5-F1
#
_entry.id   AF-A0A1H4Z2T5-F1
#
_cell.length_a   1.000
_cell.length_b   1.000
_cell.length_c   1.000
_cell.angle_alpha   90.00
_cell.angle_beta   90.00
_cell.angle_gamma   90.00
#
_symmetry.space_group_name_H-M   'P 1'
#
loop_
_entity.id
_entity.type
_entity.pdbx_description
1 polymer ?
#
loop_
_entity_poly.entity_id
_entity_poly.type
_entity_poly.pdbx_seq_one_letter_code
_entity_poly.pdbx_strand_id
1 'polypeptide(L)'
;MLVALPVMLAVLVVVLVLRRRLEGTTYAGTGLGDWRKVAAGLSWPERWAISRANASGRAASPELAAHAVQRGEAMAACVEVMTARSSNLRKVWLVLGVSALALCALNISLLVAGEREWHNWLQVLTQGALAVMWLSTPAVQRRQVVKLERSVERNRALVAAQ
;
A
#
# COMPACT_ATOMS: atom_id res chain seq x y z
N MET A 1 18.94 14.83 -24.01
CA MET A 1 18.27 13.67 -23.34
C MET A 1 19.22 12.78 -22.53
N LEU A 2 20.52 12.67 -22.85
CA LEU A 2 21.46 11.73 -22.19
C LEU A 2 21.77 12.02 -20.70
N VAL A 3 21.48 13.23 -20.19
CA VAL A 3 21.73 13.62 -18.79
C VAL A 3 20.58 13.24 -17.85
N ALA A 4 19.35 13.07 -18.38
CA ALA A 4 18.18 12.77 -17.56
C ALA A 4 18.19 11.34 -17.00
N LEU A 5 18.73 10.38 -17.76
CA LEU A 5 18.79 8.98 -17.36
C LEU A 5 19.68 8.74 -16.12
N PRO A 6 20.94 9.23 -16.06
CA PRO A 6 21.78 9.04 -14.88
C PRO A 6 21.24 9.78 -13.65
N VAL A 7 20.60 10.94 -13.83
CA VAL A 7 19.95 11.67 -12.72
C VAL A 7 18.73 10.90 -12.20
N MET A 8 17.87 10.35 -13.08
CA MET A 8 16.74 9.51 -12.66
C MET A 8 17.22 8.24 -11.96
N LEU A 9 18.29 7.60 -12.45
CA LEU A 9 18.86 6.41 -11.82
C LEU A 9 19.42 6.73 -10.42
N ALA A 10 20.14 7.85 -10.27
CA ALA A 10 20.66 8.30 -9.00
C ALA A 10 19.54 8.60 -7.99
N VAL A 11 18.49 9.29 -8.43
CA VAL A 11 17.29 9.55 -7.60
C VAL A 11 16.63 8.23 -7.19
N LEU A 12 16.46 7.29 -8.13
CA LEU A 12 15.89 5.97 -7.83
C LEU A 12 16.73 5.22 -6.78
N VAL A 13 18.07 5.21 -6.92
CA VAL A 13 18.97 4.56 -5.96
C VAL A 13 18.84 5.22 -4.58
N VAL A 14 18.87 6.55 -4.50
CA VAL A 14 18.69 7.29 -3.23
C VAL A 14 17.34 6.96 -2.60
N VAL A 15 16.26 6.97 -3.38
CA VAL A 15 14.91 6.61 -2.92
C VAL A 15 14.88 5.17 -2.40
N LEU A 16 15.49 4.20 -3.10
CA LEU A 16 15.53 2.79 -2.68
C LEU A 16 16.36 2.59 -1.38
N VAL A 17 17.47 3.32 -1.23
CA VAL A 17 18.32 3.26 -0.03
C VAL A 17 17.61 3.90 1.17
N LEU A 18 17.05 5.11 1.00
CA LEU A 18 16.27 5.77 2.04
C LEU A 18 15.05 4.95 2.42
N ARG A 19 14.36 4.37 1.45
CA ARG A 19 13.24 3.46 1.68
C ARG A 19 13.68 2.27 2.54
N ARG A 20 14.78 1.60 2.23
CA ARG A 20 15.28 0.48 3.06
C ARG A 20 15.57 0.90 4.50
N ARG A 21 16.21 2.04 4.72
CA ARG A 21 16.50 2.53 6.08
C ARG A 21 15.23 2.93 6.83
N LEU A 22 14.32 3.64 6.16
CA LEU A 22 13.04 4.06 6.72
C LEU A 22 12.14 2.85 7.02
N GLU A 23 12.16 1.81 6.19
CA GLU A 23 11.45 0.55 6.46
C GLU A 23 12.01 -0.13 7.70
N GLY A 24 13.34 -0.18 7.86
CA GLY A 24 13.99 -0.80 9.03
C GLY A 24 13.62 -0.13 10.34
N THR A 25 13.50 1.21 10.37
CA THR A 25 13.12 1.96 11.58
C THR A 25 11.62 2.05 11.78
N THR A 26 10.83 2.11 10.70
CA THR A 26 9.37 2.26 10.77
C THR A 26 8.68 0.94 11.09
N TYR A 27 9.23 -0.17 10.63
CA TYR A 27 8.68 -1.51 10.83
C TYR A 27 9.51 -2.35 11.81
N ALA A 28 10.38 -1.72 12.59
CA ALA A 28 11.07 -2.39 13.69
C ALA A 28 10.05 -3.06 14.63
N GLY A 29 10.33 -4.30 15.05
CA GLY A 29 9.45 -5.05 15.94
C GLY A 29 8.20 -5.67 15.29
N THR A 30 7.96 -5.46 13.99
CA THR A 30 6.78 -6.03 13.29
C THR A 30 6.99 -7.47 12.79
N GLY A 31 8.16 -8.08 13.02
CA GLY A 31 8.52 -9.39 12.46
C GLY A 31 8.80 -9.41 10.94
N LEU A 32 8.63 -8.27 10.25
CA LEU A 32 8.86 -8.18 8.80
C LEU A 32 10.32 -8.47 8.41
N GLY A 33 11.27 -8.03 9.24
CA GLY A 33 12.69 -8.31 9.05
C GLY A 33 12.99 -9.80 9.13
N ASP A 34 12.36 -10.51 10.05
CA ASP A 34 12.56 -11.95 10.24
C ASP A 34 11.89 -12.75 9.12
N TRP A 35 10.69 -12.33 8.69
CA TRP A 35 10.08 -12.87 7.46
C TRP A 35 11.00 -12.70 6.25
N ARG A 36 11.67 -11.55 6.08
CA ARG A 36 12.60 -11.33 4.95
C ARG A 36 13.79 -12.29 5.00
N LYS A 37 14.32 -12.60 6.19
CA LYS A 37 15.39 -13.59 6.35
C LYS A 37 14.91 -14.99 5.95
N VAL A 38 13.73 -15.39 6.40
CA VAL A 38 13.12 -16.67 6.02
C VAL A 38 12.85 -16.74 4.51
N ALA A 39 12.28 -15.67 3.94
CA ALA A 39 11.99 -15.57 2.53
C ALA A 39 13.26 -15.60 1.65
N ALA A 40 14.43 -15.22 2.18
CA ALA A 40 15.69 -15.35 1.45
C ALA A 40 16.07 -16.82 1.19
N GLY A 41 15.65 -17.75 2.06
CA GLY A 41 15.82 -19.19 1.88
C GLY A 41 14.78 -19.84 0.98
N LEU A 42 13.69 -19.13 0.62
CA LEU A 42 12.63 -19.64 -0.25
C LEU A 42 12.91 -19.31 -1.73
N SER A 43 12.45 -20.19 -2.61
CA SER A 43 12.44 -19.91 -4.05
C SER A 43 11.47 -18.77 -4.39
N TRP A 44 11.67 -18.13 -5.55
CA TRP A 44 10.75 -17.08 -6.01
C TRP A 44 9.30 -17.55 -6.17
N PRO A 45 9.01 -18.73 -6.76
CA PRO A 45 7.65 -19.25 -6.86
C PRO A 45 6.96 -19.41 -5.50
N GLU A 46 7.65 -19.92 -4.47
CA GLU A 46 7.07 -20.10 -3.13
C GLU A 46 6.74 -18.75 -2.48
N ARG A 47 7.65 -17.78 -2.57
CA ARG A 47 7.41 -16.40 -2.10
C ARG A 47 6.17 -15.79 -2.76
N TRP A 48 6.02 -16.01 -4.06
CA TRP A 48 4.87 -15.52 -4.82
C TRP A 48 3.57 -16.23 -4.41
N ALA A 49 3.60 -17.57 -4.26
CA ALA A 49 2.45 -18.36 -3.83
C ALA A 49 1.95 -17.91 -2.46
N ILE A 50 2.86 -17.73 -1.50
CA ILE A 50 2.57 -17.21 -0.16
C ILE A 50 1.97 -15.79 -0.23
N SER A 51 2.56 -14.91 -1.05
CA SER A 51 2.05 -13.54 -1.23
C SER A 51 0.63 -13.54 -1.81
N ARG A 52 0.35 -14.40 -2.80
CA ARG A 52 -0.97 -14.55 -3.39
C ARG A 52 -1.99 -15.14 -2.42
N ALA A 53 -1.62 -16.15 -1.63
CA ALA A 53 -2.49 -16.72 -0.61
C ALA A 53 -2.97 -15.64 0.37
N ASN A 54 -2.03 -14.87 0.94
CA ASN A 54 -2.31 -13.77 1.85
C ASN A 54 -3.14 -12.64 1.21
N ALA A 55 -2.83 -12.24 -0.03
CA ALA A 55 -3.57 -11.18 -0.72
C ALA A 55 -5.00 -11.60 -1.14
N SER A 56 -5.23 -12.89 -1.36
CA SER A 56 -6.53 -13.42 -1.76
C SER A 56 -7.36 -13.94 -0.58
N GLY A 57 -6.76 -14.06 0.59
CA GLY A 57 -7.40 -14.64 1.79
C GLY A 57 -7.57 -16.15 1.72
N ARG A 58 -6.72 -16.85 0.96
CA ARG A 58 -6.77 -18.31 0.79
C ARG A 58 -5.66 -18.99 1.60
N ALA A 59 -5.85 -20.26 1.92
CA ALA A 59 -4.75 -21.09 2.42
C ALA A 59 -3.66 -21.24 1.35
N ALA A 60 -2.40 -21.29 1.77
CA ALA A 60 -1.29 -21.72 0.94
C ALA A 60 -1.28 -23.26 0.81
N SER A 61 -0.33 -23.81 0.05
CA SER A 61 -0.07 -25.25 0.09
C SER A 61 0.39 -25.68 1.50
N PRO A 62 0.16 -26.95 1.90
CA PRO A 62 0.51 -27.43 3.23
C PRO A 62 1.94 -27.16 3.67
N GLU A 63 2.89 -27.38 2.77
CA GLU A 63 4.33 -27.14 2.98
C GLU A 63 4.67 -25.67 3.23
N LEU A 64 3.85 -24.73 2.74
CA LEU A 64 4.08 -23.29 2.83
C LEU A 64 3.20 -22.60 3.88
N ALA A 65 2.33 -23.36 4.57
CA ALA A 65 1.33 -22.79 5.46
C ALA A 65 1.96 -22.05 6.65
N ALA A 66 2.98 -22.62 7.29
CA ALA A 66 3.71 -21.97 8.38
C ALA A 66 4.37 -20.65 7.94
N HIS A 67 4.96 -20.64 6.74
CA HIS A 67 5.54 -19.43 6.15
C HIS A 67 4.48 -18.38 5.79
N ALA A 68 3.29 -18.81 5.34
CA ALA A 68 2.18 -17.92 5.05
C ALA A 68 1.60 -17.25 6.32
N VAL A 69 1.51 -18.00 7.44
CA VAL A 69 1.17 -17.48 8.77
C VAL A 69 2.20 -16.44 9.19
N GLN A 70 3.49 -16.78 9.20
CA GLN A 70 4.56 -15.88 9.64
C GLN A 70 4.57 -14.56 8.84
N ARG A 71 4.44 -14.64 7.50
CA ARG A 71 4.32 -13.44 6.66
C ARG A 71 3.07 -12.64 6.99
N GLY A 72 1.94 -13.33 7.20
CA GLY A 72 0.65 -12.69 7.42
C GLY A 72 0.60 -11.92 8.73
N GLU A 73 1.14 -12.50 9.81
CA GLU A 73 1.30 -11.85 11.11
C GLU A 73 2.23 -10.64 11.02
N ALA A 74 3.37 -10.78 10.32
CA ALA A 74 4.28 -9.67 10.13
C ALA A 74 3.65 -8.50 9.34
N MET A 75 2.82 -8.82 8.34
CA MET A 75 2.06 -7.83 7.58
C MET A 75 0.96 -7.17 8.44
N ALA A 76 0.27 -7.93 9.30
CA ALA A 76 -0.74 -7.39 10.20
C ALA A 76 -0.13 -6.40 11.19
N ALA A 77 0.97 -6.77 11.84
CA ALA A 77 1.73 -5.87 12.73
C ALA A 77 2.23 -4.61 12.00
N CYS A 78 2.69 -4.74 10.75
CA CYS A 78 3.03 -3.57 9.92
C CYS A 78 1.83 -2.64 9.70
N VAL A 79 0.66 -3.21 9.39
CA VAL A 79 -0.57 -2.44 9.18
C VAL A 79 -0.98 -1.72 10.46
N GLU A 80 -0.88 -2.36 11.63
CA GLU A 80 -1.18 -1.71 12.92
C GLU A 80 -0.25 -0.53 13.18
N VAL A 81 1.06 -0.69 13.01
CA VAL A 81 2.04 0.41 13.17
C VAL A 81 1.77 1.54 12.18
N MET A 82 1.45 1.21 10.92
CA MET A 82 1.05 2.22 9.93
C MET A 82 -0.23 2.93 10.32
N THR A 83 -1.23 2.19 10.79
CA THR A 83 -2.54 2.75 11.16
C THR A 83 -2.39 3.66 12.37
N ALA A 84 -1.61 3.26 13.37
CA ALA A 84 -1.29 4.06 14.55
C ALA A 84 -0.53 5.35 14.19
N ARG A 85 0.49 5.28 13.32
CA ARG A 85 1.21 6.46 12.81
C ARG A 85 0.37 7.32 11.86
N SER A 86 -0.63 6.73 11.20
CA SER A 86 -1.44 7.41 10.18
C SER A 86 -2.45 8.40 10.74
N SER A 87 -2.65 8.52 12.06
CA SER A 87 -3.66 9.46 12.60
C SER A 87 -3.38 10.92 12.19
N ASN A 88 -2.10 11.32 12.09
CA ASN A 88 -1.70 12.66 11.63
C ASN A 88 -1.67 12.77 10.11
N LEU A 89 -1.20 11.74 9.39
CA LEU A 89 -1.23 11.71 7.92
C LEU A 89 -2.66 11.68 7.39
N ARG A 90 -3.58 10.99 8.05
CA ARG A 90 -5.00 10.92 7.68
C ARG A 90 -5.66 12.30 7.83
N LYS A 91 -5.26 13.12 8.82
CA LYS A 91 -5.66 14.53 8.92
C LYS A 91 -5.10 15.35 7.76
N VAL A 92 -3.82 15.20 7.42
CA VAL A 92 -3.18 15.90 6.28
C VAL A 92 -3.86 15.52 4.96
N TRP A 93 -4.11 14.23 4.73
CA TRP A 93 -4.82 13.71 3.57
C TRP A 93 -6.28 14.17 3.51
N LEU A 94 -6.95 14.29 4.65
CA LEU A 94 -8.31 14.83 4.73
C LEU A 94 -8.35 16.31 4.38
N VAL A 95 -7.41 17.11 4.90
CA VAL A 95 -7.26 18.52 4.53
C VAL A 95 -6.99 18.66 3.03
N LEU A 96 -6.01 17.92 2.50
CA LEU A 96 -5.68 17.95 1.06
C LEU A 96 -6.84 17.49 0.17
N GLY A 97 -7.59 16.45 0.58
CA GLY A 97 -8.76 15.97 -0.14
C GLY A 97 -9.91 16.97 -0.16
N VAL A 98 -10.20 17.61 0.98
CA VAL A 98 -11.19 18.69 1.07
C VAL A 98 -10.78 19.90 0.23
N SER A 99 -9.50 20.30 0.28
CA SER A 99 -8.97 21.38 -0.56
C SER A 99 -9.06 21.04 -2.06
N ALA A 100 -8.78 19.79 -2.45
CA ALA A 100 -8.92 19.35 -3.84
C ALA A 100 -10.37 19.39 -4.32
N LEU A 101 -11.34 18.96 -3.49
CA LEU A 101 -12.77 19.04 -3.80
C LEU A 101 -13.26 20.49 -3.92
N ALA A 102 -12.82 21.37 -3.01
CA ALA A 102 -13.16 22.80 -3.06
C ALA A 102 -12.61 23.47 -4.33
N LEU A 103 -11.37 23.16 -4.71
CA LEU A 103 -10.77 23.62 -5.97
C LEU A 103 -11.51 23.06 -7.20
N CYS A 104 -11.95 21.80 -7.14
CA CYS A 104 -12.75 21.19 -8.19
C CYS A 104 -14.09 21.92 -8.37
N ALA A 105 -14.80 22.19 -7.27
CA ALA A 105 -16.07 22.92 -7.29
C ALA A 105 -15.89 24.34 -7.83
N LEU A 106 -14.85 25.05 -7.40
CA LEU A 106 -14.53 26.39 -7.89
C LEU A 106 -14.24 26.40 -9.40
N ASN A 107 -13.45 25.44 -9.88
CA ASN A 107 -13.16 25.30 -11.31
C ASN A 107 -14.42 24.99 -12.13
N ILE A 108 -15.31 24.14 -11.63
CA ILE A 108 -16.61 23.85 -12.28
C ILE A 108 -17.47 25.11 -12.34
N SER A 109 -17.56 25.88 -11.26
CA SER A 109 -18.32 27.13 -11.24
C SER A 109 -17.79 28.16 -12.25
N LEU A 110 -16.47 28.29 -12.39
CA LEU A 110 -15.84 29.16 -13.39
C LEU A 110 -16.03 28.66 -14.84
N LEU A 111 -16.12 27.34 -15.02
CA LEU A 111 -16.41 26.72 -16.32
C LEU A 111 -17.86 26.96 -16.75
N VAL A 112 -18.80 26.85 -15.81
CA VAL A 112 -20.24 27.12 -16.04
C VAL A 112 -20.50 28.61 -16.28
N ALA A 113 -19.71 29.49 -15.66
CA ALA A 113 -19.75 30.93 -15.90
C ALA A 113 -19.22 31.34 -17.30
N GLY A 114 -18.74 30.38 -18.11
CA GLY A 114 -18.36 30.62 -19.50
C GLY A 114 -16.97 31.25 -19.69
N GLU A 115 -16.16 31.35 -18.64
CA GLU A 115 -14.93 32.16 -18.67
C GLU A 115 -13.65 31.44 -19.15
N ARG A 116 -13.61 30.10 -19.36
CA ARG A 116 -12.35 29.38 -19.67
C ARG A 116 -12.42 28.12 -20.54
N GLU A 117 -11.34 27.90 -21.29
CA GLU A 117 -11.06 26.80 -22.25
C GLU A 117 -10.74 25.41 -21.64
N TRP A 118 -10.64 24.40 -22.54
CA TRP A 118 -10.31 22.97 -22.38
C TRP A 118 -9.34 22.56 -21.24
N HIS A 119 -8.36 23.39 -20.88
CA HIS A 119 -7.38 23.09 -19.82
C HIS A 119 -8.01 22.88 -18.43
N ASN A 120 -9.16 23.49 -18.13
CA ASN A 120 -9.85 23.30 -16.86
C ASN A 120 -10.48 21.91 -16.70
N TRP A 121 -10.86 21.24 -17.80
CA TRP A 121 -11.41 19.88 -17.75
C TRP A 121 -10.37 18.85 -17.33
N LEU A 122 -9.13 18.98 -17.81
CA LEU A 122 -8.02 18.10 -17.41
C LEU A 122 -7.71 18.26 -15.92
N GLN A 123 -7.78 19.47 -15.38
CA GLN A 123 -7.57 19.75 -13.96
C GLN A 123 -8.68 19.13 -13.10
N VAL A 124 -9.94 19.28 -13.50
CA VAL A 124 -11.11 18.67 -12.82
C VAL A 124 -11.02 17.14 -12.84
N LEU A 125 -10.65 16.53 -13.97
CA LEU A 125 -10.47 15.08 -14.09
C LEU A 125 -9.32 14.58 -13.19
N THR A 126 -8.19 15.29 -13.16
CA THR A 126 -7.03 14.91 -12.34
C THR A 126 -7.35 15.03 -10.84
N GLN A 127 -8.05 16.09 -10.44
CA GLN A 127 -8.49 16.30 -9.06
C GLN A 127 -9.57 15.29 -8.64
N GLY A 128 -10.51 14.96 -9.54
CA GLY A 128 -11.50 13.91 -9.35
C GLY A 128 -10.86 12.53 -9.19
N ALA A 129 -9.86 12.19 -10.01
CA ALA A 129 -9.11 10.94 -9.88
C ALA A 129 -8.36 10.85 -8.54
N LEU A 130 -7.71 11.93 -8.11
CA LEU A 130 -7.06 12.00 -6.79
C LEU A 130 -8.06 11.85 -5.64
N ALA A 131 -9.25 12.46 -5.74
CA ALA A 131 -10.32 12.32 -4.75
C ALA A 131 -10.87 10.88 -4.70
N VAL A 132 -11.08 10.23 -5.84
CA VAL A 132 -11.50 8.82 -5.91
C VAL A 132 -10.43 7.89 -5.34
N MET A 133 -9.17 8.10 -5.67
CA MET A 133 -8.05 7.35 -5.07
C MET A 133 -8.03 7.53 -3.55
N TRP A 134 -8.22 8.76 -3.05
CA TRP A 134 -8.29 9.04 -1.61
C TRP A 134 -9.47 8.34 -0.93
N LEU A 135 -10.69 8.46 -1.46
CA LEU A 135 -11.90 7.84 -0.90
C LEU A 135 -11.85 6.31 -0.92
N SER A 136 -11.24 5.73 -1.95
CA SER A 136 -11.15 4.27 -2.11
C SER A 136 -10.05 3.64 -1.26
N THR A 137 -8.99 4.39 -0.90
CA THR A 137 -7.83 3.85 -0.16
C THR A 137 -8.23 3.19 1.17
N PRO A 138 -9.03 3.79 2.06
CA PRO A 138 -9.44 3.17 3.32
C PRO A 138 -10.28 1.90 3.11
N ALA A 139 -11.20 1.91 2.14
CA ALA A 139 -12.07 0.78 1.86
C ALA A 139 -11.28 -0.40 1.27
N VAL A 140 -10.36 -0.12 0.35
CA VAL A 140 -9.44 -1.11 -0.23
C VAL A 140 -8.51 -1.67 0.85
N GLN A 141 -7.94 -0.81 1.71
CA GLN A 141 -7.10 -1.24 2.84
C GLN A 141 -7.86 -2.18 3.77
N ARG A 142 -9.07 -1.83 4.22
CA ARG A 142 -9.88 -2.70 5.08
C ARG A 142 -10.16 -4.05 4.42
N ARG A 143 -10.53 -4.06 3.13
CA ARG A 143 -10.75 -5.32 2.39
C ARG A 143 -9.48 -6.17 2.31
N GLN A 144 -8.31 -5.56 2.16
CA GLN A 144 -7.03 -6.28 2.13
C GLN A 144 -6.66 -6.84 3.50
N VAL A 145 -6.92 -6.10 4.59
CA VAL A 145 -6.71 -6.57 5.97
C VAL A 145 -7.59 -7.78 6.27
N VAL A 146 -8.89 -7.71 5.97
CA VAL A 146 -9.81 -8.83 6.18
C VAL A 146 -9.39 -10.08 5.38
N LYS A 147 -8.90 -9.89 4.15
CA LYS A 147 -8.36 -11.01 3.35
C LYS A 147 -7.12 -11.59 4.02
N LEU A 148 -6.19 -10.74 4.47
CA LEU A 148 -4.98 -11.17 5.15
C LEU A 148 -5.29 -11.97 6.42
N GLU A 149 -6.18 -11.48 7.27
CA GLU A 149 -6.64 -12.15 8.49
C GLU A 149 -7.22 -13.53 8.20
N ARG A 150 -8.12 -13.63 7.21
CA ARG A 150 -8.69 -14.91 6.77
C ARG A 150 -7.64 -15.87 6.24
N SER A 151 -6.61 -15.36 5.53
CA SER A 151 -5.48 -16.20 5.10
C SER A 151 -4.75 -16.78 6.31
N VAL A 152 -4.39 -15.94 7.27
CA VAL A 152 -3.66 -16.34 8.48
C VAL A 152 -4.45 -17.40 9.25
N GLU A 153 -5.74 -17.16 9.48
CA GLU A 153 -6.63 -18.10 10.16
C GLU A 153 -6.66 -19.46 9.47
N ARG A 154 -6.87 -19.49 8.16
CA ARG A 154 -6.91 -20.74 7.38
C ARG A 154 -5.57 -21.48 7.38
N ASN A 155 -4.46 -20.76 7.27
CA ASN A 155 -3.13 -21.38 7.32
C ASN A 155 -2.78 -21.87 8.72
N ARG A 156 -3.22 -21.20 9.80
CA ARG A 156 -3.06 -21.70 11.18
C ARG A 156 -3.82 -23.00 11.40
N ALA A 157 -5.06 -23.07 10.93
CA ALA A 157 -5.85 -24.30 10.98
C ALA A 157 -5.17 -25.44 10.22
N LEU A 158 -4.56 -25.12 9.08
CA LEU A 158 -3.88 -26.09 8.25
C LEU A 158 -2.53 -26.56 8.85
N VAL A 159 -1.81 -25.69 9.56
CA VAL A 159 -0.62 -26.07 10.34
C VAL A 159 -0.99 -26.94 11.53
N ALA A 160 -2.10 -26.64 12.22
CA ALA A 160 -2.56 -27.41 13.38
C ALA A 160 -3.10 -28.81 13.02
N ALA A 161 -3.42 -29.04 11.74
CA ALA A 161 -3.91 -30.32 11.23
C ALA A 161 -2.79 -31.24 10.69
N GLN A 162 -1.53 -30.79 10.72
CA GLN A 162 -0.34 -31.55 10.35
C GLN A 162 0.36 -32.10 11.58
#